data_AF-A0A1E5USE0-F1
#
_entry.id   AF-A0A1E5USE0-F1
#
_cell.length_a   1.000
_cell.length_b   1.000
_cell.length_c   1.000
_cell.angle_alpha   90.00
_cell.angle_beta   90.00
_cell.angle_gamma   90.00
#
_symmetry.space_group_name_H-M   'P 1'
#
loop_
_entity.id
_entity.type
_entity.pdbx_description
1 polymer ?
#
loop_
_entity_poly.entity_id
_entity_poly.type
_entity_poly.pdbx_seq_one_letter_code
_entity_poly.pdbx_strand_id
1 'polypeptide(L)'
;LTGVKVMWTFFERRVQPLMARAHPLFWYTGVGDPMRMSSDVLMSREVRTRVWTVIRRAEINPELDQLGGTAIVPIARHTGYDSVTVSSVASLRSAPSHLRL
;
A
#
# COMPACT_ATOMS: atom_id res chain seq x y z
N LEU A 1 4.99 17.65 8.42
CA LEU A 1 5.22 16.83 7.20
C LEU A 1 4.24 17.32 6.13
N THR A 2 4.65 17.58 4.88
CA THR A 2 3.74 18.05 3.80
C THR A 2 3.43 16.93 2.80
N GLY A 3 2.33 17.04 2.06
CA GLY A 3 1.95 16.05 1.03
C GLY A 3 3.04 15.85 -0.05
N VAL A 4 3.73 16.92 -0.44
CA VAL A 4 4.88 16.85 -1.37
C VAL A 4 6.01 16.00 -0.80
N LYS A 5 6.34 16.18 0.50
CA LYS A 5 7.39 15.40 1.16
C LYS A 5 7.01 13.93 1.29
N VAL A 6 5.73 13.62 1.50
CA VAL A 6 5.21 12.24 1.50
C VAL A 6 5.30 11.62 0.10
N MET A 7 4.95 12.35 -0.94
CA MET A 7 5.04 11.85 -2.32
C MET A 7 6.48 11.61 -2.75
N TRP A 8 7.38 12.51 -2.36
CA TRP A 8 8.82 12.36 -2.58
C TRP A 8 9.34 11.05 -2.00
N THR A 9 8.99 10.71 -0.75
CA THR A 9 9.46 9.47 -0.11
C THR A 9 8.91 8.22 -0.78
N PHE A 10 7.68 8.24 -1.29
CA PHE A 10 7.16 7.13 -2.09
C PHE A 10 7.98 6.87 -3.34
N PHE A 11 8.37 7.93 -4.06
CA PHE A 11 9.18 7.79 -5.28
C PHE A 11 10.61 7.34 -4.98
N GLU A 12 11.29 7.93 -4.00
CA GLU A 12 12.64 7.51 -3.59
C GLU A 12 12.67 6.03 -3.16
N ARG A 13 11.66 5.62 -2.39
CA ARG A 13 11.55 4.25 -1.89
C ARG A 13 10.97 3.29 -2.92
N ARG A 14 10.50 3.77 -4.07
CA ARG A 14 9.82 2.95 -5.09
C ARG A 14 8.63 2.18 -4.51
N VAL A 15 7.89 2.77 -3.58
CA VAL A 15 6.73 2.16 -2.91
C VAL A 15 5.46 2.76 -3.48
N GLN A 16 4.50 1.92 -3.87
CA GLN A 16 3.19 2.42 -4.32
C GLN A 16 2.36 2.90 -3.13
N PRO A 17 1.74 4.10 -3.24
CA PRO A 17 0.89 4.63 -2.19
C PRO A 17 -0.36 3.77 -1.97
N LEU A 18 -0.92 3.20 -3.03
CA LEU A 18 -2.22 2.52 -3.04
C LEU A 18 -2.15 0.99 -2.97
N MET A 19 -0.96 0.40 -2.84
CA MET A 19 -0.84 -1.04 -2.66
C MET A 19 -1.03 -1.44 -1.19
N ALA A 20 -1.69 -2.57 -0.96
CA ALA A 20 -1.80 -3.18 0.37
C ALA A 20 -0.40 -3.44 0.93
N ARG A 21 -0.14 -2.97 2.15
CA ARG A 21 1.20 -3.02 2.74
C ARG A 21 1.33 -4.12 3.78
N ALA A 22 2.46 -4.81 3.77
CA ALA A 22 2.84 -5.76 4.81
C ALA A 22 3.20 -5.06 6.12
N HIS A 23 3.66 -3.81 6.06
CA HIS A 23 4.04 -3.01 7.23
C HIS A 23 3.55 -1.55 7.12
N PRO A 24 3.30 -0.88 8.25
CA PRO A 24 3.06 0.55 8.32
C PRO A 24 4.12 1.37 7.57
N LEU A 25 3.71 2.49 6.98
CA LEU A 25 4.53 3.32 6.07
C LEU A 25 5.88 3.79 6.66
N PHE A 26 5.95 3.95 7.98
CA PHE A 26 7.18 4.37 8.66
C PHE A 26 8.25 3.27 8.68
N TRP A 27 7.83 2.00 8.59
CA TRP A 27 8.75 0.88 8.49
C TRP A 27 9.11 0.61 7.05
N TYR A 28 10.20 1.27 6.65
CA TYR A 28 10.92 1.01 5.43
C TYR A 28 12.25 0.35 5.77
N THR A 29 12.46 -0.88 5.31
CA THR A 29 13.65 -1.69 5.68
C THR A 29 14.82 -1.54 4.70
N GLY A 30 14.71 -0.66 3.70
CA GLY A 30 15.79 -0.39 2.75
C GLY A 30 15.56 -1.06 1.39
N VAL A 31 16.64 -1.36 0.67
CA VAL A 31 16.58 -1.92 -0.70
C VAL A 31 15.94 -3.32 -0.73
N GLY A 32 16.07 -4.10 0.35
CA GLY A 32 15.44 -5.41 0.50
C GLY A 32 14.00 -5.36 1.00
N ASP A 33 13.40 -4.18 1.10
CA ASP A 33 12.03 -4.03 1.56
C ASP A 33 11.05 -4.64 0.54
N PRO A 34 10.18 -5.60 0.96
CA PRO A 34 9.29 -6.32 0.07
C PRO A 34 8.21 -5.43 -0.56
N MET A 35 7.99 -4.22 -0.02
CA MET A 35 7.08 -3.23 -0.56
C MET A 35 7.71 -2.37 -1.66
N ARG A 36 9.02 -2.51 -1.93
CA ARG A 36 9.66 -1.86 -3.07
C ARG A 36 9.23 -2.54 -4.37
N MET A 37 8.81 -1.73 -5.33
CA MET A 37 8.57 -2.21 -6.69
C MET A 37 9.85 -2.56 -7.45
N SER A 38 11.00 -2.01 -7.03
CA SER A 38 12.27 -2.16 -7.73
C SER A 38 13.43 -1.86 -6.78
N SER A 39 14.51 -2.61 -6.93
CA SER A 39 15.79 -2.38 -6.24
C SER A 39 16.50 -1.11 -6.71
N ASP A 40 16.16 -0.61 -7.91
CA ASP A 40 16.83 0.53 -8.51
C ASP A 40 16.57 1.81 -7.71
N VAL A 41 17.64 2.57 -7.52
CA VAL A 41 17.58 3.89 -6.88
C VAL A 41 17.27 4.92 -7.95
N LEU A 42 16.22 5.72 -7.72
CA LEU A 42 15.93 6.85 -8.58
C LEU A 42 16.88 8.01 -8.29
N MET A 43 17.41 8.60 -9.34
CA MET A 43 18.15 9.86 -9.25
C MET A 43 17.24 10.97 -8.75
N SER A 44 17.75 11.89 -7.93
CA SER A 44 16.98 13.01 -7.38
C SER A 44 16.29 13.85 -8.46
N ARG A 45 16.92 13.98 -9.64
CA ARG A 45 16.32 14.64 -10.81
C ARG A 45 15.03 13.95 -11.26
N GLU A 46 15.03 12.64 -11.32
CA GLU A 46 13.87 11.86 -11.73
C GLU A 46 12.76 11.90 -10.69
N VAL A 47 13.10 11.79 -9.40
CA VAL A 47 12.14 11.96 -8.30
C VAL A 47 11.46 13.33 -8.41
N ARG A 48 12.24 14.40 -8.62
CA ARG A 48 11.71 15.75 -8.83
C ARG A 48 10.78 15.83 -10.03
N THR A 49 11.15 15.23 -11.17
CA THR A 49 10.30 15.20 -12.37
C THR A 49 8.97 14.51 -12.09
N ARG A 50 8.98 13.35 -11.43
CA ARG A 50 7.75 12.59 -11.10
C ARG A 50 6.85 13.35 -10.14
N VAL A 51 7.42 13.96 -9.09
CA VAL A 51 6.67 14.80 -8.14
C VAL A 51 6.02 15.98 -8.86
N TRP A 52 6.77 16.67 -9.73
CA TRP A 52 6.24 17.76 -10.55
C TRP A 52 5.08 17.31 -11.44
N THR A 53 5.20 16.16 -12.10
CA THR A 53 4.13 15.60 -12.94
C THR A 53 2.85 15.36 -12.16
N VAL A 54 2.93 14.83 -10.93
CA VAL A 54 1.71 14.60 -10.12
C VAL A 54 1.08 15.91 -9.68
N ILE A 55 1.87 16.88 -9.22
CA ILE A 55 1.37 18.21 -8.81
C ILE A 55 0.64 18.88 -10.00
N ARG A 56 1.26 18.88 -11.18
CA ARG A 56 0.67 19.46 -12.38
C ARG A 56 -0.63 18.77 -12.80
N ARG A 57 -0.72 17.45 -12.64
CA ARG A 57 -1.96 16.71 -12.93
C ARG A 57 -3.09 17.08 -11.97
N ALA A 58 -2.79 17.29 -10.69
CA ALA A 58 -3.76 17.76 -9.72
C ALA A 58 -4.24 19.19 -10.01
N GLU A 59 -3.35 20.06 -10.49
CA GLU A 59 -3.72 21.42 -10.93
C GLU A 59 -4.65 21.42 -12.15
N ILE A 60 -4.40 20.53 -13.12
CA ILE A 60 -5.18 20.45 -14.37
C ILE A 60 -6.52 19.74 -14.15
N ASN A 61 -6.60 18.80 -13.20
CA ASN A 61 -7.81 18.07 -12.87
C ASN A 61 -8.12 18.17 -11.37
N PRO A 62 -8.87 19.21 -10.94
CA PRO A 62 -9.21 19.40 -9.54
C PRO A 62 -10.18 18.33 -8.99
N GLU A 63 -10.82 17.52 -9.84
CA GLU A 63 -11.65 16.39 -9.37
C GLU A 63 -10.81 15.27 -8.75
N LEU A 64 -9.53 15.16 -9.09
CA LEU A 64 -8.60 14.24 -8.43
C LEU A 64 -8.39 14.61 -6.95
N ASP A 65 -8.53 15.89 -6.59
CA ASP A 65 -8.44 16.37 -5.21
C ASP A 65 -9.65 15.90 -4.38
N GLN A 66 -10.83 15.84 -5.00
CA GLN A 66 -12.06 15.34 -4.37
C GLN A 66 -12.01 13.82 -4.11
N LEU A 67 -11.32 13.05 -4.96
CA LEU A 67 -11.14 11.60 -4.79
C LEU A 67 -10.17 11.22 -3.66
N GLY A 68 -9.27 12.13 -3.26
CA GLY A 68 -8.36 11.93 -2.13
C GLY A 68 -9.02 12.12 -0.76
N GLY A 69 -10.11 12.89 -0.70
CA GLY A 69 -10.85 13.21 0.52
C GLY A 69 -12.21 12.52 0.65
N THR A 70 -12.70 11.87 -0.41
CA THR A 70 -13.95 11.10 -0.33
C THR A 70 -13.68 9.80 0.41
N ALA A 71 -14.08 9.75 1.68
CA ALA A 71 -14.30 8.47 2.34
C ALA A 71 -15.23 7.65 1.45
N ILE A 72 -14.71 6.60 0.81
CA ILE A 72 -15.55 5.53 0.29
C ILE A 72 -16.20 4.95 1.54
N VAL A 73 -17.34 5.51 1.93
CA VAL A 73 -18.22 4.89 2.92
C VAL A 73 -18.61 3.57 2.27
N PRO A 74 -18.17 2.42 2.80
CA PRO A 74 -18.66 1.16 2.31
C PRO A 74 -20.15 1.17 2.66
N ILE A 75 -21.01 1.40 1.67
CA ILE A 75 -22.42 1.08 1.81
C ILE A 75 -22.45 -0.45 1.93
N ALA A 76 -22.47 -0.91 3.18
CA ALA A 76 -22.79 -2.27 3.53
C ALA A 76 -24.22 -2.52 3.05
N ARG A 77 -24.37 -3.02 1.82
CA ARG A 77 -25.60 -3.66 1.41
C ARG A 77 -25.68 -4.98 2.16
N HIS A 78 -26.20 -4.92 3.39
CA HIS A 78 -26.76 -6.07 4.07
C HIS A 78 -28.00 -6.51 3.27
N THR A 79 -27.79 -7.31 2.24
CA THR A 79 -28.86 -8.07 1.61
C THR A 79 -28.76 -9.48 2.14
N GLY A 80 -29.72 -9.85 2.99
CA GLY A 80 -29.71 -11.05 3.80
C GLY A 80 -29.53 -12.33 3.00
N TYR A 81 -28.67 -13.19 3.53
CA TYR A 81 -28.83 -14.63 3.43
C TYR A 81 -28.78 -15.19 4.84
N ASP A 82 -29.90 -15.81 5.21
CA ASP A 82 -30.15 -16.42 6.50
C ASP A 82 -29.27 -17.65 6.73
N SER A 83 -29.08 -17.97 8.01
CA SER A 83 -28.04 -18.82 8.57
C SER A 83 -28.01 -20.27 8.08
N VAL A 84 -26.80 -20.81 7.89
CA VAL A 84 -26.49 -22.19 8.32
C VAL A 84 -25.20 -22.16 9.16
N THR A 85 -25.42 -22.25 10.47
CA THR A 85 -24.42 -22.52 11.49
C THR A 85 -23.77 -23.88 11.25
N VAL A 86 -22.45 -23.94 10.99
CA VAL A 86 -21.64 -25.08 11.45
C VAL A 86 -20.20 -24.65 11.79
N SER A 87 -19.98 -24.54 13.09
CA SER A 87 -18.79 -24.87 13.87
C SER A 87 -17.38 -24.58 13.32
N SER A 88 -16.75 -23.59 13.95
CA SER A 88 -15.30 -23.45 14.03
C SER A 88 -14.69 -24.65 14.76
N VAL A 89 -13.67 -25.26 14.18
CA VAL A 89 -12.70 -26.10 14.92
C VAL A 89 -11.32 -25.62 14.54
N ALA A 90 -10.70 -24.91 15.47
CA ALA A 90 -9.27 -24.66 15.47
C ALA A 90 -8.53 -26.00 15.56
N SER A 91 -7.56 -26.23 14.68
CA SER A 91 -6.57 -27.29 14.87
C SER A 91 -5.18 -26.68 14.72
N LEU A 92 -4.62 -26.32 15.87
CA LEU A 92 -3.20 -26.11 16.07
C LEU A 92 -2.48 -27.45 15.85
N ARG A 93 -1.55 -27.53 14.90
CA ARG A 93 -0.46 -28.52 14.99
C ARG A 93 0.88 -27.91 14.60
N SER A 94 1.74 -27.93 15.61
CA SER A 94 3.16 -27.62 15.63
C SER A 94 3.99 -28.43 14.62
N ALA A 95 5.06 -27.82 14.11
CA ALA A 95 6.26 -28.44 13.52
C ALA A 95 7.03 -29.31 14.57
N PRO A 96 8.22 -29.93 14.34
CA PRO A 96 9.14 -29.89 13.17
C PRO A 96 9.93 -31.20 12.81
N SER A 97 10.73 -31.09 11.73
CA SER A 97 12.14 -31.53 11.51
C SER A 97 12.61 -33.00 11.32
N HIS A 98 13.64 -33.11 10.46
CA HIS A 98 14.65 -34.19 10.24
C HIS A 98 14.24 -35.35 9.30
N LEU A 99 15.04 -35.93 8.38
CA LEU A 99 16.48 -35.97 8.02
C LEU A 99 16.56 -36.46 6.55
N ARG A 100 17.31 -35.81 5.65
CA ARG A 100 18.58 -36.28 5.04
C ARG A 100 18.76 -37.80 4.86
N LEU A 101 18.86 -38.25 3.61
CA LEU A 101 20.01 -38.97 3.04
C LEU A 101 20.01 -38.79 1.51
#